data_AF-A0A832IQT7-F1
#
_entry.id   AF-A0A832IQT7-F1
#
_cell.length_a   1.000
_cell.length_b   1.000
_cell.length_c   1.000
_cell.angle_alpha   90.00
_cell.angle_beta   90.00
_cell.angle_gamma   90.00
#
_symmetry.space_group_name_H-M   'P 1'
#
loop_
_entity.id
_entity.type
_entity.pdbx_description
1 polymer ?
#
loop_
_entity_poly.entity_id
_entity_poly.type
_entity_poly.pdbx_seq_one_letter_code
_entity_poly.pdbx_strand_id
1 'polypeptide(L)'
;MSSDETSSVIQALAHERRRQIILILGAEGPKGVTELKRRLGISTGSLYHNLSFLSGVVERTPDRKYKLTEKGEELYVMLRDGAFAPRGVERRGLRYLEPVLFPTWLFTLFSEFEPYSFILDVSIITVLLLTSYSSSMGIMFMFPMRFNSSLMAAVVSLISYSFLASLSVLAFGLKNIMRQMLSPSIALLPQIIYQLLYVQILGPLASTMITETLGLLFMGYSAALLGTSIRVSSNTRISHSLLFSFILLYLGSVFAPLVSSFST
;
A
#
# COMPACT_ATOMS: atom_id res chain seq x y z
N MET A 1 -30.25 -13.20 -23.37
CA MET A 1 -29.16 -14.05 -22.83
C MET A 1 -29.66 -15.46 -22.75
N SER A 2 -29.14 -16.35 -23.59
CA SER A 2 -29.48 -17.78 -23.53
C SER A 2 -28.70 -18.48 -22.40
N SER A 3 -29.16 -19.67 -21.97
CA SER A 3 -28.52 -20.46 -20.90
C SER A 3 -27.05 -20.77 -21.18
N ASP A 4 -26.67 -20.93 -22.45
CA ASP A 4 -25.30 -21.26 -22.86
C ASP A 4 -24.34 -20.07 -22.73
N GLU A 5 -24.83 -18.85 -22.96
CA GLU A 5 -24.04 -17.61 -22.82
C GLU A 5 -23.65 -17.33 -21.38
N THR A 6 -24.54 -17.67 -20.45
CA THR A 6 -24.28 -17.49 -19.02
C THR A 6 -23.24 -18.51 -18.54
N SER A 7 -23.26 -19.72 -19.10
CA SER A 7 -22.33 -20.80 -18.73
C SER A 7 -20.88 -20.52 -19.16
N SER A 8 -20.66 -20.01 -20.38
CA SER A 8 -19.32 -19.69 -20.88
C SER A 8 -18.67 -18.54 -20.11
N VAL A 9 -19.46 -17.50 -19.78
CA VAL A 9 -19.03 -16.37 -18.95
C VAL A 9 -18.66 -16.84 -17.54
N ILE A 10 -19.50 -17.64 -16.89
CA ILE A 10 -19.22 -18.19 -15.55
C ILE A 10 -17.95 -19.05 -15.58
N GLN A 11 -17.79 -19.90 -16.59
CA GLN A 11 -16.64 -20.79 -16.72
C GLN A 11 -15.34 -20.02 -16.96
N ALA A 12 -15.33 -18.98 -17.80
CA ALA A 12 -14.17 -18.14 -18.03
C ALA A 12 -13.75 -17.38 -16.76
N LEU A 13 -14.74 -16.85 -16.02
CA LEU A 13 -14.52 -16.01 -14.84
C LEU A 13 -14.19 -16.80 -13.57
N ALA A 14 -14.50 -18.09 -13.49
CA ALA A 14 -14.28 -18.90 -12.28
C ALA A 14 -12.79 -19.07 -11.90
N HIS A 15 -11.85 -18.86 -12.82
CA HIS A 15 -10.44 -19.20 -12.61
C HIS A 15 -9.49 -18.04 -12.95
N GLU A 16 -8.56 -17.72 -12.03
CA GLU A 16 -7.61 -16.60 -12.18
C GLU A 16 -6.80 -16.68 -13.48
N ARG A 17 -6.30 -17.87 -13.82
CA ARG A 17 -5.49 -18.07 -15.02
C ARG A 17 -6.27 -17.81 -16.32
N ARG A 18 -7.57 -18.10 -16.35
CA ARG A 18 -8.44 -17.85 -17.50
C ARG A 18 -8.71 -16.36 -17.66
N ARG A 19 -8.98 -15.65 -16.55
CA ARG A 19 -9.09 -14.18 -16.54
C ARG A 19 -7.80 -13.51 -17.04
N GLN A 20 -6.64 -13.98 -16.57
CA GLN A 20 -5.35 -13.44 -17.02
C GLN A 20 -5.14 -13.63 -18.53
N ILE A 21 -5.54 -14.77 -19.10
CA ILE A 21 -5.48 -14.99 -20.56
C ILE A 21 -6.33 -13.92 -21.29
N ILE A 22 -7.56 -13.68 -20.83
CA ILE A 22 -8.47 -12.70 -21.43
C ILE A 22 -7.89 -11.29 -21.32
N LEU A 23 -7.38 -10.91 -20.15
CA LEU A 23 -6.77 -9.59 -19.92
C LEU A 23 -5.53 -9.35 -20.80
N ILE A 24 -4.65 -10.36 -20.95
CA ILE A 24 -3.46 -10.24 -21.79
C ILE A 24 -3.86 -10.08 -23.25
N LEU A 25 -4.81 -10.89 -23.74
CA LEU A 25 -5.23 -10.85 -25.14
C LEU A 25 -6.00 -9.55 -25.48
N GLY A 26 -6.84 -9.05 -24.57
CA GLY A 26 -7.57 -7.80 -24.79
C GLY A 26 -6.69 -6.55 -24.68
N ALA A 27 -5.67 -6.56 -23.81
CA ALA A 27 -4.76 -5.42 -23.66
C ALA A 27 -3.63 -5.37 -24.71
N GLU A 28 -3.10 -6.54 -25.09
CA GLU A 28 -1.89 -6.63 -25.92
C GLU A 28 -2.14 -7.21 -27.32
N GLY A 29 -3.40 -7.56 -27.62
CA GLY A 29 -3.80 -8.16 -28.89
C GLY A 29 -3.41 -9.64 -29.03
N PRO A 30 -3.43 -10.18 -30.27
CA PRO A 30 -3.23 -11.60 -30.52
C PRO A 30 -1.83 -12.12 -30.14
N LYS A 31 -1.77 -13.25 -29.40
CA LYS A 31 -0.49 -13.81 -28.87
C LYS A 31 -0.30 -15.29 -29.20
N GLY A 32 0.95 -15.68 -29.44
CA GLY A 32 1.32 -17.08 -29.65
C GLY A 32 1.42 -17.89 -28.35
N VAL A 33 1.46 -19.22 -28.46
CA VAL A 33 1.59 -20.16 -27.32
C VAL A 33 2.81 -19.82 -26.46
N THR A 34 3.98 -19.63 -27.07
CA THR A 34 5.24 -19.34 -26.35
C THR A 34 5.16 -18.03 -25.57
N GLU A 35 4.50 -17.03 -26.14
CA GLU A 35 4.37 -15.71 -25.53
C GLU A 35 3.38 -15.72 -24.36
N LEU A 36 2.24 -16.39 -24.53
CA LEU A 36 1.26 -16.60 -23.46
C LEU A 36 1.86 -17.41 -22.30
N LYS A 37 2.60 -18.49 -22.59
CA LYS A 37 3.31 -19.25 -21.56
C LYS A 37 4.29 -18.38 -20.78
N ARG A 38 5.09 -17.57 -21.48
CA ARG A 38 6.07 -16.68 -20.86
C ARG A 38 5.40 -15.64 -19.96
N ARG A 39 4.30 -15.05 -20.41
CA ARG A 39 3.52 -14.06 -19.64
C ARG A 39 2.86 -14.68 -18.41
N LEU A 40 2.29 -15.88 -18.54
CA LEU A 40 1.51 -16.53 -17.49
C LEU A 40 2.36 -17.37 -16.51
N GLY A 41 3.58 -17.75 -16.92
CA GLY A 41 4.47 -18.60 -16.14
C GLY A 41 3.96 -20.05 -16.01
N ILE A 42 3.36 -20.60 -17.06
CA ILE A 42 2.73 -21.94 -17.03
C ILE A 42 3.27 -22.90 -18.10
N SER A 43 3.10 -24.20 -17.87
CA SER A 43 3.47 -25.25 -18.81
C SER A 43 2.56 -25.27 -20.06
N THR A 44 3.03 -25.91 -21.13
CA THR A 44 2.27 -26.04 -22.38
C THR A 44 0.93 -26.74 -22.16
N GLY A 45 0.91 -27.85 -21.43
CA GLY A 45 -0.31 -28.60 -21.12
C GLY A 45 -1.29 -27.79 -20.27
N SER A 46 -0.79 -27.04 -19.29
CA SER A 46 -1.62 -26.15 -18.46
C SER A 46 -2.26 -25.04 -19.29
N LEU A 47 -1.53 -24.44 -20.25
CA LEU A 47 -2.09 -23.42 -21.13
C LEU A 47 -3.21 -24.00 -22.01
N TYR A 48 -2.98 -25.15 -22.66
CA TYR A 48 -4.02 -25.77 -23.50
C TYR A 48 -5.26 -26.17 -22.71
N HIS A 49 -5.08 -26.67 -21.48
CA HIS A 49 -6.19 -26.96 -20.58
C HIS A 49 -6.99 -25.70 -20.22
N ASN A 50 -6.35 -24.55 -19.98
CA ASN A 50 -7.10 -23.31 -19.73
C ASN A 50 -7.79 -22.78 -21.00
N LEU A 51 -7.16 -22.92 -22.16
CA LEU A 51 -7.73 -22.50 -23.44
C LEU A 51 -8.95 -23.33 -23.87
N SER A 52 -9.00 -24.63 -23.54
CA SER A 52 -10.17 -25.46 -23.85
C SER A 52 -11.44 -24.98 -23.12
N PHE A 53 -11.30 -24.47 -21.89
CA PHE A 53 -12.39 -23.84 -21.12
C PHE A 53 -12.70 -22.40 -21.54
N LEU A 54 -11.95 -21.84 -22.48
CA LEU A 54 -12.20 -20.53 -23.08
C LEU A 54 -12.69 -20.66 -24.52
N SER A 55 -13.14 -21.85 -24.92
CA SER A 55 -13.77 -22.07 -26.22
C SER A 55 -15.02 -21.17 -26.34
N GLY A 56 -15.08 -20.38 -27.41
CA GLY A 56 -16.12 -19.37 -27.63
C GLY A 56 -15.85 -17.99 -27.02
N VAL A 57 -14.77 -17.84 -26.23
CA VAL A 57 -14.27 -16.54 -25.71
C VAL A 57 -12.96 -16.18 -26.41
N VAL A 58 -12.10 -17.18 -26.61
CA VAL A 58 -10.81 -17.07 -27.29
C VAL A 58 -10.83 -17.95 -28.53
N GLU A 59 -10.34 -17.43 -29.65
CA GLU A 59 -10.20 -18.17 -30.89
C GLU A 59 -8.75 -18.18 -31.40
N ARG A 60 -8.40 -19.22 -32.15
CA ARG A 60 -7.08 -19.37 -32.77
C ARG A 60 -7.11 -18.81 -34.19
N THR A 61 -6.23 -17.86 -34.47
CA THR A 61 -6.07 -17.25 -35.79
C THR A 61 -5.32 -18.18 -36.75
N PRO A 62 -5.40 -17.92 -38.08
CA PRO A 62 -4.61 -18.64 -39.09
C PRO A 62 -3.10 -18.64 -38.79
N ASP A 63 -2.59 -17.54 -38.22
CA ASP A 63 -1.17 -17.37 -37.84
C ASP A 63 -0.77 -18.14 -36.57
N ARG A 64 -1.61 -19.08 -36.11
CA ARG A 64 -1.42 -19.89 -34.89
C ARG A 64 -1.32 -19.04 -33.60
N LYS A 65 -1.84 -17.81 -33.61
CA LYS A 65 -1.99 -16.96 -32.42
C LYS A 65 -3.39 -17.13 -31.84
N TYR A 66 -3.58 -16.73 -30.59
CA TYR A 66 -4.88 -16.66 -29.96
C TYR A 66 -5.31 -15.20 -29.87
N LYS A 67 -6.59 -14.93 -30.13
CA LYS A 67 -7.21 -13.62 -29.96
C LYS A 67 -8.57 -13.75 -29.28
N LEU A 68 -9.09 -12.65 -28.75
CA LEU A 68 -10.46 -12.62 -28.25
C LEU A 68 -11.44 -12.68 -29.41
N THR A 69 -12.55 -13.37 -29.17
CA THR A 69 -13.77 -13.25 -29.97
C THR A 69 -14.54 -11.98 -29.56
N GLU A 70 -15.61 -11.62 -30.27
CA GLU A 70 -16.48 -10.51 -29.88
C GLU A 70 -17.01 -10.66 -28.45
N LYS A 71 -17.46 -11.87 -28.08
CA LYS A 71 -17.85 -12.20 -26.70
C LYS A 71 -16.68 -12.09 -25.71
N GLY A 72 -15.47 -12.41 -26.15
CA GLY A 72 -14.27 -12.24 -25.35
C GLY A 72 -13.89 -10.79 -25.09
N GLU A 73 -14.12 -9.91 -26.06
CA GLU A 73 -13.90 -8.47 -25.91
C GLU A 73 -14.90 -7.84 -24.93
N GLU A 74 -16.18 -8.22 -25.00
CA GLU A 74 -17.17 -7.80 -23.99
C GLU A 74 -16.75 -8.24 -22.59
N LEU A 75 -16.30 -9.48 -22.45
CA LEU A 75 -15.83 -10.02 -21.17
C LEU A 75 -14.55 -9.33 -20.68
N TYR A 76 -13.66 -8.95 -21.61
CA TYR A 76 -12.46 -8.17 -21.31
C TYR A 76 -12.82 -6.79 -20.76
N VAL A 77 -13.77 -6.08 -21.37
CA VAL A 77 -14.25 -4.78 -20.87
C VAL A 77 -14.83 -4.95 -19.46
N MET A 78 -15.68 -5.95 -19.24
CA MET A 78 -16.25 -6.24 -17.91
C MET A 78 -15.17 -6.59 -16.86
N LEU A 79 -14.13 -7.32 -17.25
CA LEU A 79 -13.00 -7.66 -16.37
C LEU A 79 -12.13 -6.44 -16.05
N ARG A 80 -11.83 -5.62 -17.06
CA ARG A 80 -11.02 -4.40 -16.94
C ARG A 80 -11.72 -3.37 -16.05
N ASP A 81 -13.02 -3.23 -16.20
CA ASP A 81 -13.85 -2.27 -15.46
C ASP A 81 -14.21 -2.80 -14.06
N GLY A 82 -13.69 -3.96 -13.67
CA GLY A 82 -13.77 -4.49 -12.30
C GLY A 82 -15.10 -5.16 -11.93
N ALA A 83 -15.98 -5.43 -12.90
CA ALA A 83 -17.30 -6.03 -12.64
C ALA A 83 -17.22 -7.45 -12.04
N PHE A 84 -16.10 -8.16 -12.26
CA PHE A 84 -15.93 -9.57 -11.86
C PHE A 84 -14.62 -9.88 -11.11
N ALA A 85 -14.08 -8.90 -10.37
CA ALA A 85 -12.94 -9.17 -9.47
C ALA A 85 -13.26 -10.37 -8.55
N PRO A 86 -12.34 -11.36 -8.41
CA PRO A 86 -12.61 -12.59 -7.68
C PRO A 86 -13.06 -12.31 -6.25
N ARG A 87 -14.29 -12.74 -5.93
CA ARG A 87 -14.80 -12.90 -4.57
C ARG A 87 -14.13 -14.11 -3.91
N GLY A 88 -12.85 -13.98 -3.58
CA GLY A 88 -12.09 -14.95 -2.80
C GLY A 88 -11.74 -14.34 -1.43
N VAL A 89 -12.30 -14.94 -0.38
CA VAL A 89 -12.33 -14.49 1.03
C VAL A 89 -13.32 -13.35 1.28
N GLU A 90 -14.32 -13.62 2.13
CA GLU A 90 -15.32 -12.67 2.60
C GLU A 90 -14.68 -11.38 3.14
N ARG A 91 -14.53 -10.38 2.28
CA ARG A 91 -14.16 -9.00 2.67
C ARG A 91 -15.39 -8.11 2.82
N ARG A 92 -16.57 -8.62 3.16
CA ARG A 92 -17.76 -7.74 3.33
C ARG A 92 -17.53 -6.69 4.42
N GLY A 93 -16.87 -7.06 5.53
CA GLY A 93 -16.49 -6.12 6.58
C GLY A 93 -15.24 -5.30 6.24
N LEU A 94 -14.21 -5.94 5.68
CA LEU A 94 -12.93 -5.29 5.38
C LEU A 94 -12.96 -4.36 4.17
N ARG A 95 -13.93 -4.49 3.25
CA ARG A 95 -14.04 -3.59 2.08
C ARG A 95 -14.39 -2.15 2.47
N TYR A 96 -15.10 -1.97 3.59
CA TYR A 96 -15.37 -0.64 4.15
C TYR A 96 -14.17 -0.10 4.94
N LEU A 97 -13.37 -0.99 5.52
CA LEU A 97 -12.17 -0.61 6.28
C LEU A 97 -10.93 -0.43 5.41
N GLU A 98 -10.88 -1.02 4.21
CA GLU A 98 -9.76 -0.89 3.27
C GLU A 98 -9.45 0.57 2.91
N PRO A 99 -10.41 1.45 2.54
CA PRO A 99 -10.11 2.86 2.28
C PRO A 99 -9.75 3.66 3.54
N VAL A 100 -10.11 3.18 4.73
CA VAL A 100 -9.79 3.82 6.01
C VAL A 100 -8.41 3.41 6.49
N LEU A 101 -8.10 2.11 6.48
CA LEU A 101 -6.82 1.54 6.90
C LEU A 101 -5.71 1.77 5.87
N PHE A 102 -6.07 1.82 4.59
CA PHE A 102 -5.16 1.98 3.47
C PHE A 102 -5.69 3.06 2.51
N PRO A 103 -5.67 4.35 2.91
CA PRO A 103 -6.20 5.44 2.11
C PRO A 103 -5.32 5.71 0.89
N THR A 104 -5.33 4.84 -0.12
CA THR A 104 -4.60 5.02 -1.38
C THR A 104 -4.98 6.33 -2.08
N TRP A 105 -6.22 6.78 -1.90
CA TRP A 105 -6.71 8.06 -2.42
C TRP A 105 -5.91 9.26 -1.88
N LEU A 106 -5.50 9.21 -0.61
CA LEU A 106 -4.72 10.26 0.02
C LEU A 106 -3.35 10.37 -0.68
N PHE A 107 -2.73 9.22 -0.96
CA PHE A 107 -1.44 9.17 -1.63
C PHE A 107 -1.52 9.54 -3.10
N THR A 108 -2.59 9.18 -3.82
CA THR A 108 -2.76 9.60 -5.21
C THR A 108 -2.93 11.11 -5.33
N LEU A 109 -3.63 11.77 -4.40
CA LEU A 109 -3.73 13.24 -4.35
C LEU A 109 -2.34 13.87 -4.23
N PHE A 110 -1.50 13.41 -3.30
CA PHE A 110 -0.13 13.92 -3.17
C PHE A 110 0.78 13.56 -4.34
N SER A 111 0.47 12.46 -5.03
CA SER A 111 1.23 11.97 -6.19
C SER A 111 1.05 12.85 -7.44
N GLU A 112 -0.06 13.58 -7.53
CA GLU A 112 -0.36 14.52 -8.62
C GLU A 112 0.38 15.85 -8.43
N PHE A 113 0.72 16.22 -7.18
CA PHE A 113 1.47 17.43 -6.83
C PHE A 113 2.99 17.20 -6.76
N GLU A 114 3.56 16.45 -7.70
CA GLU A 114 4.99 16.14 -7.70
C GLU A 114 5.93 17.36 -7.55
N PRO A 115 5.71 18.52 -8.21
CA PRO A 115 6.59 19.68 -8.01
C PRO A 115 6.51 20.29 -6.59
N TYR A 116 5.45 20.00 -5.83
CA TYR A 116 5.24 20.53 -4.47
C TYR A 116 5.57 19.51 -3.38
N SER A 117 5.96 18.28 -3.73
CA SER A 117 6.20 17.22 -2.74
C SER A 117 7.30 17.60 -1.74
N PHE A 118 8.34 18.29 -2.19
CA PHE A 118 9.41 18.78 -1.32
C PHE A 118 8.93 19.82 -0.30
N ILE A 119 8.12 20.78 -0.75
CA ILE A 119 7.57 21.83 0.12
C ILE A 119 6.63 21.20 1.16
N LEU A 120 5.79 20.26 0.73
CA LEU A 120 4.91 19.52 1.62
C LEU A 120 5.72 18.72 2.64
N ASP A 121 6.77 18.04 2.21
CA ASP A 121 7.66 17.27 3.09
C ASP A 121 8.27 18.16 4.19
N VAL A 122 8.89 19.27 3.78
CA VAL A 122 9.48 20.26 4.71
C VAL A 122 8.43 20.83 5.67
N SER A 123 7.21 21.10 5.19
CA SER A 123 6.13 21.61 6.03
C SER A 123 5.72 20.59 7.10
N ILE A 124 5.59 19.31 6.74
CA ILE A 124 5.19 18.25 7.68
C ILE A 124 6.30 18.00 8.70
N ILE A 125 7.57 17.98 8.27
CA ILE A 125 8.73 17.88 9.18
C ILE A 125 8.75 19.06 10.15
N THR A 126 8.49 20.27 9.67
CA THR A 126 8.46 21.47 10.53
C THR A 126 7.37 21.33 11.60
N VAL A 127 6.18 20.89 11.22
CA VAL A 127 5.09 20.62 12.16
C VAL A 127 5.49 19.54 13.16
N LEU A 128 6.06 18.41 12.70
CA LEU A 128 6.58 17.34 13.55
C LEU A 128 7.56 17.86 14.61
N LEU A 129 8.51 18.70 14.21
CA LEU A 129 9.49 19.26 15.13
C LEU A 129 8.86 20.19 16.16
N LEU A 130 7.93 21.04 15.73
CA LEU A 130 7.20 21.96 16.61
C LEU A 130 6.33 21.20 17.62
N THR A 131 5.62 20.17 17.19
CA THR A 131 4.78 19.35 18.07
C THR A 131 5.62 18.52 19.03
N SER A 132 6.72 17.92 18.57
CA SER A 132 7.65 17.19 19.45
C SER A 132 8.30 18.10 20.50
N TYR A 133 8.67 19.32 20.13
CA TYR A 133 9.21 20.31 21.07
C TYR A 133 8.17 20.74 22.11
N SER A 134 6.94 21.05 21.67
CA SER A 134 5.88 21.57 22.55
C SER A 134 5.34 20.51 23.51
N SER A 135 5.34 19.23 23.10
CA SER A 135 4.82 18.11 23.90
C SER A 135 5.87 17.40 24.75
N SER A 136 7.16 17.73 24.57
CA SER A 136 8.30 16.93 25.06
C SER A 136 8.18 15.44 24.70
N MET A 137 7.50 15.12 23.60
CA MET A 137 7.35 13.77 23.07
C MET A 137 8.09 13.64 21.74
N GLY A 138 9.15 12.85 21.71
CA GLY A 138 9.84 12.48 20.48
C GLY A 138 9.19 11.28 19.80
N ILE A 139 9.45 11.07 18.51
CA ILE A 139 9.01 9.88 17.78
C ILE A 139 10.23 9.12 17.29
N MET A 140 10.41 7.87 17.73
CA MET A 140 11.44 6.97 17.21
C MET A 140 10.84 5.92 16.31
N PHE A 141 11.25 5.96 15.04
CA PHE A 141 10.57 5.36 13.90
C PHE A 141 9.09 5.73 13.88
N MET A 142 8.22 5.00 14.57
CA MET A 142 6.78 5.31 14.67
C MET A 142 6.26 5.30 16.11
N PHE A 143 7.17 5.13 17.07
CA PHE A 143 6.87 4.96 18.48
C PHE A 143 7.03 6.29 19.23
N PRO A 144 5.98 6.81 19.89
CA PRO A 144 6.07 8.04 20.66
C PRO A 144 6.77 7.79 22.01
N MET A 145 7.67 8.69 22.40
CA MET A 145 8.45 8.62 23.63
C MET A 145 8.49 9.96 24.34
N ARG A 146 8.43 9.94 25.66
CA ARG A 146 8.59 11.16 26.48
C ARG A 146 10.06 11.37 26.81
N PHE A 147 10.48 12.63 26.77
CA PHE A 147 11.82 13.06 27.16
C PHE A 147 11.73 14.16 28.21
N ASN A 148 12.75 14.25 29.06
CA ASN A 148 12.88 15.34 30.03
C ASN A 148 13.23 16.68 29.36
N SER A 149 13.93 16.63 28.22
CA SER A 149 14.30 17.79 27.42
C SER A 149 13.47 17.84 26.13
N SER A 150 12.76 18.96 25.91
CA SER A 150 12.00 19.23 24.68
C SER A 150 12.89 19.27 23.44
N LEU A 151 14.14 19.73 23.59
CA LEU A 151 15.13 19.73 22.52
C LEU A 151 15.50 18.30 22.14
N MET A 152 15.70 17.41 23.11
CA MET A 152 16.00 16.00 22.85
C MET A 152 14.84 15.31 22.10
N ALA A 153 13.59 15.59 22.48
CA ALA A 153 12.41 15.07 21.77
C ALA A 153 12.39 15.48 20.28
N ALA A 154 12.68 16.74 19.98
CA ALA A 154 12.76 17.26 18.61
C ALA A 154 13.93 16.61 17.83
N VAL A 155 15.12 16.52 18.44
CA VAL A 155 16.30 15.90 17.81
C VAL A 155 16.08 14.43 17.51
N VAL A 156 15.52 13.65 18.45
CA VAL A 156 15.19 12.24 18.23
C VAL A 156 14.19 12.08 17.09
N SER A 157 13.16 12.96 17.04
CA SER A 157 12.18 12.95 15.94
C SER A 157 12.82 13.24 14.59
N LEU A 158 13.77 14.19 14.53
CA LEU A 158 14.51 14.52 13.31
C LEU A 158 15.39 13.36 12.83
N ILE A 159 16.13 12.74 13.75
CA ILE A 159 17.00 11.60 13.45
C ILE A 159 16.16 10.42 12.95
N SER A 160 15.07 10.14 13.64
CA SER A 160 14.10 9.11 13.28
C SER A 160 13.53 9.33 11.89
N TYR A 161 13.05 10.54 11.60
CA TYR A 161 12.56 10.94 10.28
C TYR A 161 13.62 10.71 9.19
N SER A 162 14.83 11.25 9.42
CA SER A 162 15.94 11.15 8.46
C SER A 162 16.32 9.70 8.17
N PHE A 163 16.29 8.86 9.20
CA PHE A 163 16.56 7.43 9.06
C PHE A 163 15.46 6.72 8.26
N LEU A 164 14.19 7.00 8.54
CA LEU A 164 13.06 6.44 7.79
C LEU A 164 13.10 6.84 6.31
N ALA A 165 13.35 8.12 6.02
CA ALA A 165 13.49 8.62 4.65
C ALA A 165 14.65 7.92 3.93
N SER A 166 15.84 7.89 4.55
CA SER A 166 17.01 7.24 3.98
C SER A 166 16.79 5.75 3.73
N LEU A 167 16.24 5.03 4.71
CA LEU A 167 16.02 3.59 4.60
C LEU A 167 14.94 3.26 3.56
N SER A 168 13.88 4.07 3.46
CA SER A 168 12.85 3.90 2.44
C SER A 168 13.42 4.06 1.03
N VAL A 169 14.32 5.04 0.83
CA VAL A 169 14.99 5.26 -0.45
C VAL A 169 15.97 4.13 -0.78
N LEU A 170 16.73 3.65 0.20
CA LEU A 170 17.67 2.54 0.03
C LEU A 170 16.95 1.22 -0.29
N ALA A 171 15.84 0.93 0.39
CA ALA A 171 15.11 -0.32 0.24
C ALA A 171 14.29 -0.39 -1.06
N PHE A 172 13.79 0.74 -1.57
CA PHE A 172 12.83 0.78 -2.68
C PHE A 172 13.31 1.56 -3.92
N GLY A 173 14.50 2.15 -3.87
CA GLY A 173 15.30 2.57 -5.02
C GLY A 173 15.08 4.01 -5.51
N LEU A 174 16.11 4.58 -6.12
CA LEU A 174 16.26 6.02 -6.46
C LEU A 174 15.36 6.56 -7.60
N LYS A 175 14.49 5.75 -8.20
CA LYS A 175 13.70 6.21 -9.37
C LYS A 175 12.70 7.32 -9.03
N ASN A 176 12.22 7.37 -7.79
CA ASN A 176 11.23 8.35 -7.32
C ASN A 176 11.62 8.93 -5.95
N ILE A 177 12.86 9.44 -5.81
CA ILE A 177 13.41 9.92 -4.53
C ILE A 177 12.45 10.89 -3.83
N MET A 178 11.93 11.90 -4.56
CA MET A 178 11.05 12.92 -3.97
C MET A 178 9.78 12.33 -3.36
N ARG A 179 9.18 11.34 -4.03
CA ARG A 179 7.96 10.64 -3.53
C ARG A 179 8.28 9.69 -2.37
N GLN A 180 9.48 9.12 -2.37
CA GLN A 180 9.93 8.25 -1.28
C GLN A 180 10.31 9.05 -0.04
N MET A 181 10.85 10.27 -0.18
CA MET A 181 11.08 11.17 0.95
C MET A 181 9.76 11.62 1.59
N LEU A 182 8.73 11.90 0.79
CA LEU A 182 7.39 12.25 1.32
C LEU A 182 6.70 11.08 2.04
N SER A 183 7.12 9.83 1.80
CA SER A 183 6.47 8.63 2.32
C SER A 183 6.47 8.57 3.86
N PRO A 184 7.62 8.70 4.55
CA PRO A 184 7.66 8.85 6.01
C PRO A 184 6.83 10.03 6.55
N SER A 185 6.86 11.19 5.89
CA SER A 185 6.11 12.37 6.35
C SER A 185 4.62 12.11 6.45
N ILE A 186 4.02 11.52 5.41
CA ILE A 186 2.60 11.16 5.44
C ILE A 186 2.34 10.07 6.49
N ALA A 187 3.26 9.10 6.60
CA ALA A 187 3.11 8.02 7.56
C ALA A 187 3.16 8.48 9.02
N LEU A 188 3.84 9.58 9.32
CA LEU A 188 3.95 10.14 10.66
C LEU A 188 2.79 11.07 11.03
N LEU A 189 1.92 11.47 10.09
CA LEU A 189 0.76 12.33 10.37
C LEU A 189 -0.12 11.82 11.53
N PRO A 190 -0.47 10.52 11.63
CA PRO A 190 -1.22 10.03 12.79
C PRO A 190 -0.49 10.29 14.10
N GLN A 191 0.82 10.10 14.17
CA GLN A 191 1.59 10.39 15.38
C GLN A 191 1.65 11.88 15.71
N ILE A 192 1.77 12.75 14.70
CA ILE A 192 1.71 14.21 14.89
C ILE A 192 0.34 14.61 15.46
N ILE A 193 -0.75 14.03 14.94
CA ILE A 193 -2.10 14.25 15.46
C ILE A 193 -2.20 13.75 16.91
N TYR A 194 -1.66 12.57 17.22
CA TYR A 194 -1.62 12.06 18.59
C TYR A 194 -0.88 13.01 19.54
N GLN A 195 0.29 13.54 19.15
CA GLN A 195 1.03 14.52 19.95
C GLN A 195 0.21 15.79 20.22
N LEU A 196 -0.49 16.31 19.21
CA LEU A 196 -1.36 17.48 19.36
C LEU A 196 -2.53 17.20 20.32
N LEU A 197 -3.20 16.06 20.16
CA LEU A 197 -4.28 15.63 21.04
C LEU A 197 -3.79 15.40 22.47
N TYR A 198 -2.56 14.90 22.62
CA TYR A 198 -1.94 14.67 23.92
C TYR A 198 -1.77 15.98 24.70
N VAL A 199 -1.22 17.01 24.07
CA VAL A 199 -1.00 18.32 24.72
C VAL A 199 -2.33 18.98 25.10
N GLN A 200 -3.32 18.95 24.21
CA GLN A 200 -4.54 19.75 24.36
C GLN A 200 -5.62 19.06 25.22
N ILE A 201 -5.75 17.74 25.12
CA ILE A 201 -6.92 17.02 25.63
C ILE A 201 -6.53 15.84 26.50
N LEU A 202 -5.69 14.93 25.99
CA LEU A 202 -5.51 13.63 26.62
C LEU A 202 -4.60 13.69 27.85
N GLY A 203 -3.55 14.50 27.83
CA GLY A 203 -2.62 14.62 28.96
C GLY A 203 -3.29 15.12 30.26
N PRO A 204 -4.12 16.18 30.23
CA PRO A 204 -4.75 16.71 31.43
C PRO A 204 -6.02 15.96 31.88
N LEU A 205 -6.73 15.29 30.95
CA LEU A 205 -8.11 14.82 31.20
C LEU A 205 -8.29 13.29 31.09
N ALA A 206 -7.42 12.58 30.38
CA ALA A 206 -7.61 11.15 30.12
C ALA A 206 -6.80 10.28 31.10
N SER A 207 -7.30 9.08 31.36
CA SER A 207 -6.54 8.08 32.11
C SER A 207 -5.33 7.60 31.32
N THR A 208 -4.27 7.20 32.03
CA THR A 208 -3.03 6.69 31.42
C THR A 208 -3.30 5.54 30.44
N MET A 209 -4.19 4.61 30.80
CA MET A 209 -4.61 3.51 29.94
C MET A 209 -5.24 3.97 28.61
N ILE A 210 -6.08 5.00 28.64
CA ILE A 210 -6.72 5.52 27.41
C ILE A 210 -5.65 6.17 26.52
N THR A 211 -4.73 6.94 27.10
CA THR A 211 -3.66 7.59 26.34
C THR A 211 -2.72 6.59 25.66
N GLU A 212 -2.32 5.53 26.38
CA GLU A 212 -1.46 4.48 25.85
C GLU A 212 -2.17 3.66 24.75
N THR A 213 -3.42 3.30 24.96
CA THR A 213 -4.22 2.56 23.97
C THR A 213 -4.38 3.37 22.69
N LEU A 214 -4.69 4.66 22.80
CA LEU A 214 -4.75 5.54 21.63
C LEU A 214 -3.38 5.64 20.96
N GLY A 215 -2.30 5.84 21.70
CA GLY A 215 -0.95 5.87 21.16
C GLY A 215 -0.62 4.62 20.30
N LEU A 216 -0.99 3.44 20.79
CA LEU A 216 -0.83 2.18 20.05
C LEU A 216 -1.67 2.12 18.76
N LEU A 217 -2.92 2.60 18.80
CA LEU A 217 -3.78 2.66 17.60
C LEU A 217 -3.21 3.60 16.54
N PHE A 218 -2.79 4.80 16.94
CA PHE A 218 -2.13 5.75 16.05
C PHE A 218 -0.81 5.18 15.49
N MET A 219 -0.09 4.38 16.27
CA MET A 219 1.16 3.75 15.86
C MET A 219 0.93 2.66 14.81
N GLY A 220 -0.06 1.80 15.03
CA GLY A 220 -0.47 0.80 14.04
C GLY A 220 -0.96 1.45 12.74
N TYR A 221 -1.70 2.56 12.85
CA TYR A 221 -2.18 3.29 11.67
C TYR A 221 -1.05 3.96 10.90
N SER A 222 -0.08 4.56 11.60
CA SER A 222 1.15 5.08 10.98
C SER A 222 1.88 4.01 10.17
N ALA A 223 2.06 2.80 10.72
CA ALA A 223 2.69 1.70 10.00
C ALA A 223 1.90 1.27 8.75
N ALA A 224 0.57 1.19 8.85
CA ALA A 224 -0.27 0.92 7.68
C ALA A 224 -0.07 1.99 6.58
N LEU A 225 -0.03 3.27 6.97
CA LEU A 225 0.21 4.39 6.06
C LEU A 225 1.59 4.32 5.39
N LEU A 226 2.66 4.00 6.13
CA LEU A 226 4.00 3.85 5.55
C LEU A 226 4.05 2.72 4.52
N GLY A 227 3.44 1.58 4.83
CA GLY A 227 3.35 0.47 3.88
C GLY A 227 2.60 0.86 2.60
N THR A 228 1.53 1.65 2.71
CA THR A 228 0.80 2.15 1.54
C THR A 228 1.53 3.23 0.77
N SER A 229 2.19 4.16 1.46
CA SER A 229 2.91 5.27 0.84
C SER A 229 4.08 4.74 0.01
N ILE A 230 4.83 3.78 0.56
CA ILE A 230 5.93 3.09 -0.12
C ILE A 230 5.40 2.32 -1.32
N ARG A 231 4.28 1.59 -1.19
CA ARG A 231 3.68 0.89 -2.33
C ARG A 231 3.40 1.85 -3.48
N VAL A 232 2.79 2.99 -3.19
CA VAL A 232 2.42 3.98 -4.21
C VAL A 232 3.65 4.65 -4.81
N SER A 233 4.66 4.99 -4.01
CA SER A 233 5.87 5.68 -4.48
C SER A 233 6.84 4.78 -5.25
N SER A 234 6.92 3.50 -4.89
CA SER A 234 7.85 2.51 -5.47
C SER A 234 7.21 1.51 -6.44
N ASN A 235 5.88 1.52 -6.58
CA ASN A 235 5.10 0.56 -7.36
C ASN A 235 5.41 -0.92 -7.04
N THR A 236 5.69 -1.21 -5.76
CA THR A 236 5.99 -2.57 -5.29
C THR A 236 4.73 -3.30 -4.80
N ARG A 237 4.85 -4.62 -4.57
CA ARG A 237 3.73 -5.39 -3.99
C ARG A 237 3.49 -4.95 -2.53
N ILE A 238 2.22 -4.78 -2.16
CA ILE A 238 1.79 -4.37 -0.80
C ILE A 238 2.38 -5.24 0.32
N SER A 239 2.61 -6.53 0.04
CA SER A 239 3.19 -7.46 1.01
C SER A 239 4.60 -7.04 1.42
N HIS A 240 5.45 -6.62 0.48
CA HIS A 240 6.82 -6.23 0.78
C HIS A 240 6.89 -4.89 1.51
N SER A 241 6.07 -3.91 1.11
CA SER A 241 6.05 -2.60 1.75
C SER A 241 5.46 -2.65 3.16
N LEU A 242 4.42 -3.47 3.40
CA LEU A 242 3.90 -3.68 4.75
C LEU A 242 4.89 -4.43 5.64
N LEU A 243 5.55 -5.48 5.13
CA LEU A 243 6.60 -6.18 5.87
C LEU A 243 7.71 -5.21 6.31
N PHE A 244 8.17 -4.35 5.39
CA PHE A 244 9.15 -3.31 5.71
C PHE A 244 8.64 -2.37 6.81
N SER A 245 7.40 -1.90 6.71
CA SER A 245 6.83 -1.04 7.75
C SER A 245 6.68 -1.75 9.10
N PHE A 246 6.31 -3.02 9.13
CA PHE A 246 6.21 -3.78 10.37
C PHE A 246 7.57 -4.05 11.01
N ILE A 247 8.61 -4.28 10.20
CA ILE A 247 9.99 -4.39 10.70
C ILE A 247 10.40 -3.07 11.35
N LEU A 248 10.16 -1.93 10.72
CA LEU A 248 10.46 -0.61 11.30
C LEU A 248 9.69 -0.34 12.58
N LEU A 249 8.41 -0.72 12.61
CA LEU A 249 7.58 -0.63 13.81
C LEU A 249 8.15 -1.48 14.95
N TYR A 250 8.54 -2.72 14.66
CA TYR A 250 9.15 -3.63 15.63
C TYR A 250 10.47 -3.06 16.17
N LEU A 251 11.34 -2.58 15.28
CA LEU A 251 12.59 -1.91 15.68
C LEU A 251 12.30 -0.70 16.58
N GLY A 252 11.28 0.10 16.26
CA GLY A 252 10.80 1.19 17.13
C GLY A 252 10.43 0.73 18.51
N SER A 253 9.61 -0.32 18.62
CA SER A 253 9.19 -0.85 19.92
C SER A 253 10.35 -1.37 20.80
N VAL A 254 11.43 -1.87 20.18
CA VAL A 254 12.60 -2.39 20.88
C VAL A 254 13.57 -1.27 21.26
N PHE A 255 13.85 -0.34 20.34
CA PHE A 255 14.84 0.71 20.57
C PHE A 255 14.30 1.89 21.37
N ALA A 256 13.01 2.19 21.30
CA ALA A 256 12.42 3.31 22.01
C ALA A 256 12.67 3.23 23.54
N PRO A 257 12.37 2.11 24.23
CA PRO A 257 12.69 1.98 25.65
C PRO A 257 14.19 2.18 25.95
N LEU A 258 15.08 1.67 25.10
CA LEU A 258 16.53 1.82 25.27
C LEU A 258 16.94 3.29 25.20
N VAL A 259 16.50 4.03 24.18
CA VAL A 259 16.81 5.46 24.02
C VAL A 259 16.24 6.29 25.16
N SER A 260 15.03 5.98 25.63
CA SER A 260 14.42 6.69 26.74
C SER A 260 15.24 6.57 28.04
N SER A 261 15.87 5.41 28.28
CA SER A 261 16.68 5.14 29.47
C SER A 261 17.98 5.95 29.54
N PHE A 262 18.50 6.43 28.41
CA PHE A 262 19.66 7.32 28.36
C PHE A 262 19.31 8.80 28.57
N SER A 263 18.02 9.13 28.68
CA SER A 263 17.52 10.51 28.79
C SER A 263 16.90 10.87 30.15
N THR A 264 16.81 9.87 31.05
CA THR A 264 16.60 10.04 32.50
C THR A 264 17.92 10.40 33.19
#